data_AF-A0A9P9MZR9-F1
#
_entry.id   AF-A0A9P9MZR9-F1
#
_cell.length_a   1.000
_cell.length_b   1.000
_cell.length_c   1.000
_cell.angle_alpha   90.00
_cell.angle_beta   90.00
_cell.angle_gamma   90.00
#
_symmetry.space_group_name_H-M   'P 1'
#
loop_
_entity.id
_entity.type
_entity.pdbx_description
1 polymer ?
#
loop_
_entity_poly.entity_id
_entity_poly.type
_entity_poly.pdbx_seq_one_letter_code
_entity_poly.pdbx_strand_id
1 'polypeptide(L)'
;MKFITSLLMVALLTISALAATTSHLGGPFNGLPLPLEPMEFNLTIDGNSFHSHGTIQQVYSQYAAENLSFKFPDTLSLSSALELKAASAHAQSNVEKRSKGNIYCLPNPVVQWVLAPENGIWADINFLKGIQPDLCRFAPRTCRKLACYDSASLFVCNYADVALWRACSYMGSYAEDIINHCPQYRSAGYVGGQEDDSDGYAIIVRGDPCQ
;
A
#
# COMPACT_ATOMS: atom_id res chain seq x y z
N MET A 1 -64.70 -38.76 -2.16
CA MET A 1 -64.67 -37.80 -3.29
C MET A 1 -64.25 -36.44 -2.75
N LYS A 2 -63.38 -35.76 -3.53
CA LYS A 2 -62.94 -34.35 -3.47
C LYS A 2 -61.75 -33.99 -2.56
N PHE A 3 -60.59 -34.08 -3.22
CA PHE A 3 -59.35 -33.32 -3.06
C PHE A 3 -59.56 -31.81 -2.93
N ILE A 4 -58.79 -31.14 -2.04
CA ILE A 4 -58.28 -29.78 -2.28
C ILE A 4 -56.84 -29.70 -1.77
N THR A 5 -55.93 -29.72 -2.73
CA THR A 5 -54.53 -29.28 -2.69
C THR A 5 -54.44 -27.78 -2.39
N SER A 6 -53.62 -27.37 -1.42
CA SER A 6 -53.15 -25.97 -1.35
C SER A 6 -51.63 -25.93 -1.23
N LEU A 7 -51.04 -25.59 -2.36
CA LEU A 7 -49.63 -25.38 -2.64
C LEU A 7 -49.16 -24.10 -1.90
N LEU A 8 -48.28 -24.20 -0.92
CA LEU A 8 -47.64 -23.02 -0.33
C LEU A 8 -46.43 -22.66 -1.20
N MET A 9 -46.53 -21.55 -1.94
CA MET A 9 -45.43 -20.98 -2.71
C MET A 9 -44.31 -20.49 -1.80
N VAL A 10 -43.11 -20.80 -2.25
CA VAL A 10 -41.80 -20.35 -1.79
C VAL A 10 -41.61 -18.85 -2.01
N ALA A 11 -41.08 -18.14 -1.02
CA ALA A 11 -40.39 -16.86 -1.21
C ALA A 11 -39.02 -16.93 -0.51
N LEU A 12 -38.02 -17.48 -1.21
CA LEU A 12 -36.63 -17.35 -0.84
C LEU A 12 -36.19 -15.90 -1.12
N LEU A 13 -36.14 -15.08 -0.07
CA LEU A 13 -35.48 -13.77 -0.11
C LEU A 13 -33.97 -14.00 -0.24
N THR A 14 -33.45 -14.04 -1.47
CA THR A 14 -32.03 -13.87 -1.70
C THR A 14 -31.68 -12.41 -1.41
N ILE A 15 -31.18 -12.15 -0.20
CA ILE A 15 -30.52 -10.89 0.12
C ILE A 15 -29.19 -10.92 -0.64
N SER A 16 -29.18 -10.38 -1.85
CA SER A 16 -27.93 -9.95 -2.47
C SER A 16 -27.43 -8.77 -1.65
N ALA A 17 -26.48 -9.04 -0.75
CA ALA A 17 -25.72 -7.99 -0.10
C ALA A 17 -24.99 -7.22 -1.23
N LEU A 18 -25.51 -6.05 -1.60
CA LEU A 18 -24.71 -5.07 -2.32
C LEU A 18 -23.60 -4.69 -1.33
N ALA A 19 -22.40 -5.22 -1.54
CA ALA A 19 -21.21 -4.63 -0.98
C ALA A 19 -21.13 -3.23 -1.62
N ALA A 20 -21.63 -2.23 -0.89
CA ALA A 20 -21.44 -0.84 -1.26
C ALA A 20 -19.93 -0.62 -1.24
N THR A 21 -19.34 -0.53 -2.42
CA THR A 21 -17.99 0.01 -2.61
C THR A 21 -18.07 1.48 -2.24
N THR A 22 -18.03 1.79 -0.96
CA THR A 22 -17.82 3.17 -0.50
C THR A 22 -16.42 3.54 -0.93
N SER A 23 -16.30 4.44 -1.90
CA SER A 23 -15.03 5.08 -2.21
C SER A 23 -14.50 5.70 -0.91
N HIS A 24 -13.45 5.13 -0.33
CA HIS A 24 -12.87 5.56 0.95
C HIS A 24 -11.92 6.75 0.77
N LEU A 25 -12.28 7.66 -0.14
CA LEU A 25 -11.48 8.85 -0.42
C LEU A 25 -11.60 9.82 0.74
N GLY A 26 -10.47 10.09 1.40
CA GLY A 26 -10.41 11.13 2.40
C GLY A 26 -10.91 10.74 3.78
N GLY A 27 -10.68 11.61 4.75
CA GLY A 27 -11.26 11.49 6.08
C GLY A 27 -10.73 12.53 7.07
N PRO A 28 -11.16 12.45 8.34
CA PRO A 28 -10.88 13.49 9.33
C PRO A 28 -9.42 13.48 9.82
N PHE A 29 -8.63 12.46 9.45
CA PHE A 29 -7.28 12.24 9.97
C PHE A 29 -6.24 12.86 9.04
N ASN A 30 -6.17 14.20 9.01
CA ASN A 30 -5.34 14.94 8.06
C ASN A 30 -5.62 14.50 6.61
N GLY A 31 -6.90 14.37 6.28
CA GLY A 31 -7.35 13.90 4.98
C GLY A 31 -7.24 12.39 4.76
N LEU A 32 -6.77 11.56 5.71
CA LEU A 32 -6.80 10.10 5.58
C LEU A 32 -8.13 9.52 6.09
N PRO A 33 -8.59 8.38 5.52
CA PRO A 33 -9.87 7.75 5.89
C PRO A 33 -9.87 7.10 7.28
N LEU A 34 -8.69 6.77 7.82
CA LEU A 34 -8.52 6.12 9.13
C LEU A 34 -7.43 6.83 9.94
N PRO A 35 -7.41 6.67 11.28
CA PRO A 35 -6.35 7.21 12.13
C PRO A 35 -4.97 6.77 11.66
N LEU A 36 -4.01 7.69 11.67
CA LEU A 36 -2.62 7.38 11.37
C LEU A 36 -1.94 6.80 12.61
N GLU A 37 -1.37 5.61 12.46
CA GLU A 37 -0.53 4.97 13.49
C GLU A 37 0.92 4.81 13.00
N PRO A 38 1.90 4.83 13.92
CA PRO A 38 3.26 4.46 13.59
C PRO A 38 3.30 2.99 13.16
N MET A 39 4.13 2.68 12.17
CA MET A 39 4.37 1.29 11.79
C MET A 39 5.29 0.64 12.82
N GLU A 40 4.98 -0.61 13.19
CA GLU A 40 5.78 -1.41 14.12
C GLU A 40 6.47 -2.51 13.34
N PHE A 41 7.79 -2.61 13.51
CA PHE A 41 8.59 -3.65 12.89
C PHE A 41 9.15 -4.57 13.97
N ASN A 42 8.84 -5.85 13.82
CA ASN A 42 9.48 -6.94 14.53
C ASN A 42 10.23 -7.75 13.48
N LEU A 43 11.50 -7.39 13.26
CA LEU A 43 12.33 -8.04 12.26
C LEU A 43 13.28 -9.01 12.95
N THR A 44 13.50 -10.16 12.34
CA THR A 44 14.65 -11.02 12.68
C THR A 44 15.60 -10.97 11.51
N ILE A 45 16.73 -10.26 11.68
CA ILE A 45 17.77 -10.12 10.66
C ILE A 45 19.02 -10.83 11.20
N ASP A 46 19.57 -11.77 10.42
CA ASP A 46 20.73 -12.59 10.82
C ASP A 46 20.59 -13.29 12.20
N GLY A 47 19.35 -13.63 12.59
CA GLY A 47 19.04 -14.28 13.86
C GLY A 47 18.86 -13.32 15.05
N ASN A 48 19.09 -12.02 14.86
CA ASN A 48 18.86 -11.00 15.88
C ASN A 48 17.46 -10.40 15.72
N SER A 49 16.68 -10.41 16.80
CA SER A 49 15.39 -9.74 16.84
C SER A 49 15.60 -8.24 17.04
N PHE A 50 14.98 -7.44 16.17
CA PHE A 50 14.98 -5.99 16.20
C PHE A 50 13.55 -5.47 16.26
N HIS A 51 13.29 -4.60 17.23
CA HIS A 51 11.99 -3.96 17.43
C HIS A 51 12.12 -2.45 17.29
N SER A 52 11.36 -1.85 16.38
CA SER A 52 11.39 -0.41 16.15
C SER A 52 10.07 0.12 15.56
N HIS A 53 9.89 1.43 15.70
CA HIS A 53 8.77 2.21 15.18
C HIS A 53 9.25 3.22 14.12
N GLY A 54 8.42 3.47 13.12
CA GLY A 54 8.69 4.48 12.08
C GLY A 54 8.36 3.98 10.67
N THR A 55 8.76 4.71 9.64
CA THR A 55 8.71 4.18 8.26
C THR A 55 9.68 3.03 8.09
N ILE A 56 9.51 2.26 7.02
CA ILE A 56 10.42 1.14 6.76
C ILE A 56 11.87 1.61 6.55
N GLN A 57 12.08 2.77 5.92
CA GLN A 57 13.42 3.36 5.78
C GLN A 57 14.02 3.75 7.14
N GLN A 58 13.23 4.35 8.03
CA GLN A 58 13.67 4.72 9.37
C GLN A 58 14.11 3.47 10.15
N VAL A 59 13.29 2.40 10.15
CA VAL A 59 13.61 1.15 10.84
C VAL A 59 14.89 0.51 10.31
N TYR A 60 15.07 0.42 8.99
CA TYR A 60 16.31 -0.14 8.43
C TYR A 60 17.53 0.73 8.71
N SER A 61 17.37 2.07 8.72
CA SER A 61 18.46 2.98 9.06
C SER A 61 18.93 2.82 10.51
N GLN A 62 17.98 2.60 11.44
CA GLN A 62 18.29 2.31 12.85
C GLN A 62 18.99 0.96 12.99
N TYR A 63 18.50 -0.08 12.31
CA TYR A 63 19.13 -1.41 12.33
C TYR A 63 20.57 -1.37 11.80
N ALA A 64 20.80 -0.67 10.68
CA ALA A 64 22.14 -0.52 10.07
C ALA A 64 23.13 0.25 10.98
N ALA A 65 22.64 1.21 11.76
CA ALA A 65 23.46 1.93 12.73
C ALA A 65 23.91 1.02 13.90
N GLU A 66 23.08 0.05 14.29
CA GLU A 66 23.38 -0.89 15.38
C GLU A 66 24.13 -2.15 14.92
N ASN A 67 24.09 -2.47 13.62
CA ASN A 67 24.67 -3.68 13.05
C ASN A 67 25.60 -3.34 11.88
N LEU A 68 26.85 -2.94 12.17
CA LEU A 68 27.83 -2.48 11.17
C LEU A 68 28.15 -3.49 10.05
N SER A 69 27.89 -4.79 10.25
CA SER A 69 28.03 -5.83 9.23
C SER A 69 26.84 -5.91 8.26
N PHE A 70 25.71 -5.30 8.61
CA PHE A 70 24.54 -5.24 7.77
C PHE A 70 24.83 -4.35 6.57
N LYS A 71 24.87 -4.96 5.39
CA LYS A 71 24.90 -4.22 4.13
C LYS A 71 23.48 -4.13 3.60
N PHE A 72 23.05 -2.90 3.33
CA PHE A 72 21.88 -2.68 2.51
C PHE A 72 22.03 -3.47 1.19
N PRO A 73 20.97 -4.14 0.71
CA PRO A 73 20.97 -4.77 -0.61
C PRO A 73 21.52 -3.78 -1.65
N ASP A 74 22.48 -4.23 -2.48
CA ASP A 74 23.18 -3.38 -3.47
C ASP A 74 22.21 -2.68 -4.45
N THR A 75 20.96 -3.18 -4.54
CA THR A 75 19.84 -2.59 -5.30
C THR A 75 19.38 -1.21 -4.80
N LEU A 76 19.90 -0.74 -3.66
CA LEU A 76 19.60 0.56 -3.07
C LEU A 76 20.56 1.68 -3.51
N SER A 77 21.58 1.37 -4.32
CA SER A 77 22.33 2.41 -5.02
C SER A 77 21.50 2.93 -6.21
N LEU A 78 21.32 4.26 -6.30
CA LEU A 78 20.52 4.92 -7.34
C LEU A 78 20.93 4.50 -8.78
N SER A 79 22.17 4.04 -8.96
CA SER A 79 22.70 3.49 -10.21
C SER A 79 22.20 2.08 -10.56
N SER A 80 21.91 1.24 -9.57
CA SER A 80 21.48 -0.16 -9.76
C SER A 80 19.99 -0.28 -10.10
N ALA A 81 19.19 0.76 -9.81
CA ALA A 81 17.77 0.83 -10.16
C ALA A 81 17.51 0.90 -11.68
N LEU A 82 18.50 1.32 -12.48
CA LEU A 82 18.41 1.37 -13.94
C LEU A 82 18.63 0.00 -14.61
N GLU A 83 19.44 -0.88 -14.01
CA GLU A 83 19.76 -2.19 -14.58
C GLU A 83 18.70 -3.26 -14.25
N LEU A 84 17.92 -3.07 -13.17
CA LEU A 84 16.83 -3.97 -12.76
C LEU A 84 15.66 -4.02 -13.77
N LYS A 85 15.55 -3.01 -14.65
CA LYS A 85 14.58 -3.00 -15.77
C LYS A 85 14.82 -4.14 -16.76
N ALA A 86 16.03 -4.68 -16.87
CA ALA A 86 16.37 -5.73 -17.83
C ALA A 86 16.24 -7.16 -17.28
N ALA A 87 16.26 -7.35 -15.96
CA ALA A 87 16.28 -8.68 -15.33
C ALA A 87 14.91 -9.18 -14.83
N SER A 88 13.89 -8.32 -14.78
CA SER A 88 12.55 -8.65 -14.25
C SER A 88 11.68 -9.52 -15.17
N ALA A 89 12.21 -9.99 -16.31
CA ALA A 89 11.47 -10.86 -17.23
C ALA A 89 11.36 -12.33 -16.78
N HIS A 90 12.03 -12.76 -15.70
CA HIS A 90 12.14 -14.20 -15.38
C HIS A 90 11.96 -14.63 -13.91
N ALA A 91 11.62 -13.73 -12.99
CA ALA A 91 11.21 -14.14 -11.64
C ALA A 91 9.71 -14.49 -11.66
N GLN A 92 9.43 -15.79 -11.76
CA GLN A 92 8.11 -16.40 -11.70
C GLN A 92 7.45 -16.03 -10.37
N SER A 93 6.66 -14.95 -10.37
CA SER A 93 5.87 -14.55 -9.22
C SER A 93 4.84 -15.63 -8.93
N ASN A 94 4.69 -15.98 -7.65
CA ASN A 94 3.38 -16.40 -7.19
C ASN A 94 2.46 -15.25 -7.56
N VAL A 95 1.68 -15.44 -8.63
CA VAL A 95 0.75 -14.44 -9.13
C VAL A 95 -0.26 -14.21 -8.01
N GLU A 96 0.02 -13.21 -7.18
CA GLU A 96 -0.92 -12.72 -6.19
C GLU A 96 -2.18 -12.36 -6.99
N LYS A 97 -3.28 -13.04 -6.66
CA LYS A 97 -4.53 -12.93 -7.40
C LYS A 97 -4.88 -11.44 -7.47
N ARG A 98 -5.25 -10.95 -8.66
CA ARG A 98 -5.57 -9.54 -8.92
C ARG A 98 -6.71 -9.07 -7.99
N SER A 99 -6.34 -8.56 -6.82
CA SER A 99 -7.24 -7.96 -5.83
C SER A 99 -7.24 -6.44 -5.92
N LYS A 100 -6.28 -5.85 -6.66
CA LYS A 100 -6.22 -4.43 -7.01
C LYS A 100 -7.51 -3.96 -7.65
N GLY A 101 -7.98 -2.80 -7.19
CA GLY A 101 -9.27 -2.23 -7.50
C GLY A 101 -9.18 -0.92 -8.26
N ASN A 102 -10.03 0.03 -7.87
CA ASN A 102 -10.14 1.31 -8.56
C ASN A 102 -8.96 2.24 -8.21
N ILE A 103 -8.51 3.00 -9.20
CA ILE A 103 -7.52 4.07 -9.03
C ILE A 103 -8.22 5.43 -9.10
N TYR A 104 -7.92 6.31 -8.15
CA TYR A 104 -8.41 7.69 -8.10
C TYR A 104 -7.22 8.65 -8.09
N CYS A 105 -7.16 9.53 -9.09
CA CYS A 105 -6.04 10.45 -9.26
C CYS A 105 -6.26 11.79 -8.52
N LEU A 106 -5.17 12.45 -8.16
CA LEU A 106 -5.17 13.85 -7.73
C LEU A 106 -5.03 14.82 -8.92
N PRO A 107 -5.55 16.06 -8.79
CA PRO A 107 -6.40 16.55 -7.70
C PRO A 107 -7.77 15.88 -7.79
N ASN A 108 -8.36 15.62 -6.63
CA ASN A 108 -9.67 15.02 -6.53
C ASN A 108 -10.55 15.96 -5.69
N PRO A 109 -11.78 16.30 -6.14
CA PRO A 109 -12.61 17.26 -5.42
C PRO A 109 -13.03 16.80 -4.01
N VAL A 110 -12.94 15.49 -3.72
CA VAL A 110 -13.26 14.91 -2.41
C VAL A 110 -12.11 15.07 -1.42
N VAL A 111 -10.85 15.11 -1.89
CA VAL A 111 -9.66 15.15 -1.04
C VAL A 111 -8.72 16.29 -1.41
N GLN A 112 -8.30 17.05 -0.41
CA GLN A 112 -7.34 18.15 -0.58
C GLN A 112 -5.90 17.71 -0.31
N TRP A 113 -5.51 16.52 -0.82
CA TRP A 113 -4.14 16.06 -0.69
C TRP A 113 -3.20 16.85 -1.59
N VAL A 114 -1.98 17.05 -1.12
CA VAL A 114 -0.90 17.64 -1.89
C VAL A 114 -0.30 16.56 -2.80
N LEU A 115 0.09 16.94 -4.02
CA LEU A 115 0.82 16.04 -4.92
C LEU A 115 2.22 15.75 -4.36
N ALA A 116 2.71 14.53 -4.56
CA ALA A 116 4.07 14.13 -4.21
C ALA A 116 5.02 14.28 -5.41
N PRO A 117 6.32 14.58 -5.19
CA PRO A 117 7.34 14.48 -6.23
C PRO A 117 7.44 13.04 -6.78
N GLU A 118 7.30 12.84 -8.09
CA GLU A 118 7.30 11.51 -8.73
C GLU A 118 8.61 10.74 -8.47
N ASN A 119 9.75 11.44 -8.48
CA ASN A 119 11.05 10.85 -8.21
C ASN A 119 11.16 10.27 -6.79
N GLY A 120 10.54 10.92 -5.79
CA GLY A 120 10.48 10.41 -4.42
C GLY A 120 9.66 9.12 -4.33
N ILE A 121 8.51 9.07 -5.02
CA ILE A 121 7.68 7.86 -5.06
C ILE A 121 8.41 6.70 -5.76
N TRP A 122 9.16 6.95 -6.84
CA TRP A 122 10.00 5.90 -7.43
C TRP A 122 11.10 5.42 -6.49
N ALA A 123 11.70 6.31 -5.69
CA ALA A 123 12.68 5.92 -4.67
C ALA A 123 12.05 5.00 -3.61
N ASP A 124 10.84 5.33 -3.14
CA ASP A 124 10.07 4.49 -2.22
C ASP A 124 9.74 3.12 -2.83
N ILE A 125 9.26 3.08 -4.08
CA ILE A 125 8.95 1.81 -4.79
C ILE A 125 10.20 0.94 -4.90
N ASN A 126 11.33 1.52 -5.31
CA ASN A 126 12.58 0.78 -5.46
C ASN A 126 13.11 0.29 -4.11
N PHE A 127 12.98 1.09 -3.06
CA PHE A 127 13.30 0.66 -1.70
C PHE A 127 12.47 -0.56 -1.30
N LEU A 128 11.15 -0.49 -1.46
CA LEU A 128 10.23 -1.58 -1.12
C LEU A 128 10.48 -2.86 -1.93
N LYS A 129 10.95 -2.75 -3.18
CA LYS A 129 11.36 -3.92 -4.00
C LYS A 129 12.65 -4.57 -3.51
N GLY A 130 13.49 -3.85 -2.76
CA GLY A 130 14.81 -4.29 -2.33
C GLY A 130 14.87 -4.86 -0.91
N ILE A 131 13.90 -4.55 -0.05
CA ILE A 131 13.96 -4.96 1.36
C ILE A 131 13.85 -6.48 1.59
N GLN A 132 14.45 -6.95 2.68
CA GLN A 132 14.32 -8.31 3.17
C GLN A 132 14.29 -8.34 4.71
N PRO A 133 13.33 -9.05 5.35
CA PRO A 133 12.26 -9.82 4.72
C PRO A 133 11.21 -8.91 4.05
N ASP A 134 10.73 -9.33 2.88
CA ASP A 134 9.65 -8.65 2.16
C ASP A 134 8.28 -8.96 2.80
N LEU A 135 8.07 -8.47 4.02
CA LEU A 135 6.84 -8.69 4.78
C LEU A 135 6.50 -7.46 5.64
N CYS A 136 5.34 -6.87 5.37
CA CYS A 136 4.80 -5.72 6.06
C CYS A 136 3.52 -6.11 6.82
N ARG A 137 3.38 -5.58 8.04
CA ARG A 137 2.20 -5.73 8.88
C ARG A 137 1.50 -4.38 9.08
N PHE A 138 0.20 -4.36 8.84
CA PHE A 138 -0.64 -3.18 9.07
C PHE A 138 -1.74 -3.51 10.08
N ALA A 139 -1.88 -2.68 11.12
CA ALA A 139 -2.90 -2.89 12.14
C ALA A 139 -4.32 -2.76 11.55
N PRO A 140 -5.32 -3.43 12.15
CA PRO A 140 -6.71 -3.23 11.77
C PRO A 140 -7.11 -1.76 11.85
N ARG A 141 -8.02 -1.31 10.97
CA ARG A 141 -8.72 -0.02 11.09
C ARG A 141 -7.81 1.21 11.23
N THR A 142 -6.62 1.16 10.64
CA THR A 142 -5.62 2.25 10.71
C THR A 142 -5.02 2.55 9.34
N CYS A 143 -4.52 3.77 9.19
CA CYS A 143 -3.57 4.11 8.13
C CYS A 143 -2.15 4.10 8.71
N ARG A 144 -1.15 3.76 7.90
CA ARG A 144 0.26 3.82 8.26
C ARG A 144 1.06 4.40 7.11
N LYS A 145 2.06 5.23 7.43
CA LYS A 145 3.05 5.69 6.46
C LYS A 145 4.04 4.54 6.25
N LEU A 146 3.95 3.88 5.11
CA LEU A 146 4.77 2.72 4.77
C LEU A 146 6.19 3.16 4.42
N ALA A 147 6.28 4.08 3.46
CA ALA A 147 7.52 4.55 2.90
C ALA A 147 7.45 6.06 2.72
N CYS A 148 8.59 6.72 2.85
CA CYS A 148 8.71 8.12 2.48
C CYS A 148 10.11 8.44 1.97
N TYR A 149 10.17 9.40 1.06
CA TYR A 149 11.40 10.00 0.57
C TYR A 149 11.21 11.52 0.43
N ASP A 150 11.96 12.28 1.25
CA ASP A 150 11.86 13.74 1.34
C ASP A 150 10.43 14.21 1.71
N SER A 151 9.65 14.62 0.70
CA SER A 151 8.26 15.10 0.81
C SER A 151 7.26 14.19 0.08
N ALA A 152 7.70 13.04 -0.43
CA ALA A 152 6.88 12.03 -1.08
C ALA A 152 6.58 10.90 -0.06
N SER A 153 5.31 10.51 0.08
CA SER A 153 4.93 9.47 1.03
C SER A 153 3.91 8.49 0.46
N LEU A 154 4.08 7.21 0.82
CA LEU A 154 3.13 6.12 0.58
C LEU A 154 2.45 5.75 1.90
N PHE A 155 1.13 5.75 1.90
CA PHE A 155 0.32 5.29 3.02
C PHE A 155 -0.43 4.01 2.67
N VAL A 156 -0.56 3.11 3.63
CA VAL A 156 -1.47 1.96 3.56
C VAL A 156 -2.57 2.15 4.58
N CYS A 157 -3.83 2.12 4.13
CA CYS A 157 -5.00 2.19 4.99
C CYS A 157 -5.71 0.84 5.01
N ASN A 158 -5.67 0.15 6.14
CA ASN A 158 -6.33 -1.14 6.34
C ASN A 158 -7.74 -0.94 6.89
N TYR A 159 -8.75 -1.14 6.05
CA TYR A 159 -10.15 -1.01 6.42
C TYR A 159 -10.69 -2.27 7.13
N ALA A 160 -9.98 -3.38 7.08
CA ALA A 160 -10.41 -4.60 7.75
C ALA A 160 -10.32 -4.51 9.28
N ASP A 161 -11.13 -5.32 9.97
CA ASP A 161 -11.09 -5.51 11.43
C ASP A 161 -9.98 -6.49 11.86
N VAL A 162 -9.15 -6.95 10.92
CA VAL A 162 -8.02 -7.84 11.16
C VAL A 162 -6.72 -7.23 10.63
N ALA A 163 -5.60 -7.68 11.19
CA ALA A 163 -4.29 -7.23 10.75
C ALA A 163 -4.01 -7.72 9.33
N LEU A 164 -3.49 -6.83 8.49
CA LEU A 164 -3.09 -7.14 7.13
C LEU A 164 -1.61 -7.51 7.09
N TRP A 165 -1.30 -8.64 6.44
CA TRP A 165 0.05 -9.11 6.19
C TRP A 165 0.26 -9.31 4.70
N ARG A 166 1.22 -8.58 4.13
CA ARG A 166 1.51 -8.60 2.70
C ARG A 166 2.97 -8.27 2.44
N ALA A 167 3.45 -8.63 1.26
CA ALA A 167 4.75 -8.17 0.78
C ALA A 167 4.77 -6.64 0.69
N CYS A 168 5.83 -6.03 1.19
CA CYS A 168 6.04 -4.59 1.09
C CYS A 168 6.29 -4.19 -0.37
N SER A 169 7.00 -5.03 -1.12
CA SER A 169 7.20 -4.86 -2.57
C SER A 169 5.88 -4.85 -3.34
N TYR A 170 4.92 -5.70 -2.91
CA TYR A 170 3.58 -5.71 -3.48
C TYR A 170 2.85 -4.40 -3.24
N MET A 171 2.95 -3.82 -2.04
CA MET A 171 2.40 -2.48 -1.74
C MET A 171 3.01 -1.41 -2.63
N GLY A 172 4.32 -1.47 -2.89
CA GLY A 172 5.00 -0.57 -3.83
C GLY A 172 4.43 -0.66 -5.26
N SER A 173 3.93 -1.83 -5.68
CA SER A 173 3.35 -1.98 -7.02
C SER A 173 2.04 -1.20 -7.22
N TYR A 174 1.31 -0.83 -6.16
CA TYR A 174 0.13 0.04 -6.28
C TYR A 174 0.54 1.50 -6.55
N ALA A 175 1.63 1.95 -5.92
CA ALA A 175 2.18 3.26 -6.21
C ALA A 175 2.69 3.35 -7.67
N GLU A 176 3.24 2.25 -8.21
CA GLU A 176 3.59 2.14 -9.63
C GLU A 176 2.34 2.26 -10.53
N ASP A 177 1.24 1.61 -10.18
CA ASP A 177 -0.03 1.72 -10.91
C ASP A 177 -0.60 3.14 -10.85
N ILE A 178 -0.55 3.81 -9.68
CA ILE A 178 -0.95 5.22 -9.54
C ILE A 178 -0.10 6.14 -10.43
N ILE A 179 1.23 5.97 -10.46
CA ILE A 179 2.12 6.76 -11.34
C ILE A 179 1.74 6.58 -12.81
N ASN A 180 1.48 5.33 -13.22
CA ASN A 180 1.20 5.02 -14.61
C ASN A 180 -0.21 5.44 -15.04
N HIS A 181 -1.17 5.41 -14.12
CA HIS A 181 -2.58 5.71 -14.39
C HIS A 181 -2.95 7.19 -14.20
N CYS A 182 -2.18 7.95 -13.41
CA CYS A 182 -2.46 9.36 -13.08
C CYS A 182 -1.46 10.33 -13.74
N PRO A 183 -1.55 10.57 -15.07
CA PRO A 183 -0.56 11.35 -15.82
C PRO A 183 -0.70 12.88 -15.66
N GLN A 184 -1.73 13.38 -14.96
CA GLN A 184 -2.22 14.76 -15.05
C GLN A 184 -1.13 15.80 -14.72
N TYR A 185 -0.21 15.49 -13.80
CA TYR A 185 0.87 16.39 -13.37
C TYR A 185 2.27 15.82 -13.57
N ARG A 186 2.35 14.72 -14.34
CA ARG A 186 3.59 13.99 -14.55
C ARG A 186 4.64 14.83 -15.28
N SER A 187 4.22 15.69 -16.22
CA SER A 187 5.11 16.63 -16.92
C SER A 187 5.74 17.67 -16.00
N ALA A 188 5.12 17.95 -14.84
CA ALA A 188 5.67 18.82 -13.80
C ALA A 188 6.48 18.03 -12.75
N GLY A 189 6.60 16.71 -12.90
CA GLY A 189 7.31 15.84 -11.96
C GLY A 189 6.53 15.50 -10.69
N TYR A 190 5.19 15.58 -10.73
CA TYR A 190 4.33 15.33 -9.57
C TYR A 190 3.27 14.26 -9.85
N VAL A 191 2.92 13.50 -8.82
CA VAL A 191 1.94 12.42 -8.84
C VAL A 191 1.13 12.39 -7.54
N GLY A 192 -0.08 11.87 -7.60
CA GLY A 192 -0.79 11.47 -6.39
C GLY A 192 -2.11 10.81 -6.70
N GLY A 193 -2.59 10.03 -5.75
CA GLY A 193 -3.81 9.28 -5.90
C GLY A 193 -4.00 8.21 -4.83
N GLN A 194 -5.03 7.41 -5.03
CA GLN A 194 -5.35 6.25 -4.22
C GLN A 194 -5.64 5.07 -5.14
N GLU A 195 -5.21 3.88 -4.76
CA GLU A 195 -5.65 2.62 -5.36
C GLU A 195 -6.22 1.72 -4.28
N ASP A 196 -7.45 1.24 -4.50
CA ASP A 196 -8.17 0.35 -3.60
C ASP A 196 -7.74 -1.12 -3.82
N ASP A 197 -7.95 -1.95 -2.81
CA ASP A 197 -7.85 -3.40 -2.90
C ASP A 197 -9.12 -4.08 -2.36
N SER A 198 -9.57 -5.13 -3.05
CA SER A 198 -10.75 -5.92 -2.68
C SER A 198 -10.63 -6.68 -1.35
N ASP A 199 -9.42 -6.84 -0.81
CA ASP A 199 -9.18 -7.38 0.53
C ASP A 199 -9.37 -6.33 1.65
N GLY A 200 -9.87 -5.14 1.32
CA GLY A 200 -10.26 -4.14 2.30
C GLY A 200 -9.10 -3.28 2.78
N TYR A 201 -8.22 -2.86 1.87
CA TYR A 201 -7.24 -1.81 2.12
C TYR A 201 -7.08 -0.89 0.92
N ALA A 202 -6.34 0.20 1.06
CA ALA A 202 -5.94 1.05 -0.05
C ALA A 202 -4.52 1.58 0.13
N ILE A 203 -3.87 1.87 -1.00
CA ILE A 203 -2.59 2.58 -1.08
C ILE A 203 -2.85 4.01 -1.49
N ILE A 204 -2.28 4.96 -0.76
CA ILE A 204 -2.41 6.39 -1.02
C ILE A 204 -1.02 6.98 -1.26
N VAL A 205 -0.86 7.66 -2.39
CA VAL A 205 0.33 8.42 -2.77
C VAL A 205 0.00 9.91 -2.65
N ARG A 206 0.72 10.62 -1.77
CA ARG A 206 0.56 12.06 -1.61
C ARG A 206 1.82 12.72 -1.05
N GLY A 207 1.90 14.04 -1.20
CA GLY A 207 2.90 14.86 -0.55
C GLY A 207 2.70 14.87 0.96
N ASP A 208 3.71 14.43 1.71
CA ASP A 208 3.78 14.48 3.17
C ASP A 208 5.25 14.29 3.60
N PRO A 209 5.81 15.14 4.47
CA PRO A 209 7.20 15.03 4.90
C PRO A 209 7.53 13.71 5.61
N CYS A 210 8.77 13.24 5.47
CA CYS A 210 9.35 12.22 6.34
C CYS A 210 9.54 12.76 7.77
N GLN A 211 8.58 12.51 8.66
CA GLN A 211 8.70 12.71 10.11
C GLN A 211 8.46 11.38 10.79
#